data_AF-A0A9E3B1X5-F1
#
_entry.id   AF-A0A9E3B1X5-F1
#
_cell.length_a   1.000
_cell.length_b   1.000
_cell.length_c   1.000
_cell.angle_alpha   90.00
_cell.angle_beta   90.00
_cell.angle_gamma   90.00
#
_symmetry.space_group_name_H-M   'P 1'
#
loop_
_entity.id
_entity.type
_entity.pdbx_description
1 polymer ?
#
loop_
_entity_poly.entity_id
_entity_poly.type
_entity_poly.pdbx_seq_one_letter_code
_entity_poly.pdbx_strand_id
1 'polypeptide(L)'
;MSNNRPSINASAVQQNVNNGISAGNWQPSDSRKLFRRSPYLWVGALLALIIVLGGSIAVFLKLNQNSTASSQSTVVGHAFFVNSGQISTDSNAGIADQLQISLQNIQPPPVGKSYYVWLLSDNKTQAMPLLLGTLPVQNGQAALTYTGDSRHTDILASYSRFLVTEEDANTPPVNYTLDKSAWAFGAAFSEVPNPKDTVSHFSLLDHIRHLLAQDPKLKEAGLIGGLDIWLFRNTQKILEWAGSARDSNSPSFMQRQLIRILDYLDGSQFVGTEKLPPGLAPIEVNPTIAHVALLEIDPTQTPPGYLKHIGTHLREITQSPGIDADQQALAIRINSAIDNVQFWLENVHKDAETLLSMPKHQLLQPAATKIFDDLFTQANYAFIGQTDPNTLQVKEGVAQIHYNVQRLATFMIRPCTAKDATCG
;
A
#
# COMPACT_ATOMS: atom_id res chain seq x y z
N MET A 1 24.59 26.27 -82.22
CA MET A 1 23.66 27.42 -82.17
C MET A 1 22.90 27.30 -80.86
N SER A 2 23.37 27.93 -79.78
CA SER A 2 23.10 29.32 -79.36
C SER A 2 21.68 29.55 -78.82
N ASN A 3 21.66 30.00 -77.55
CA ASN A 3 20.66 30.78 -76.79
C ASN A 3 19.49 30.06 -76.08
N ASN A 4 19.48 30.00 -74.74
CA ASN A 4 19.04 31.03 -73.75
C ASN A 4 17.51 31.27 -73.83
N ARG A 5 16.66 31.23 -72.78
CA ARG A 5 16.77 31.20 -71.30
C ARG A 5 15.32 31.02 -70.70
N PRO A 6 15.03 31.24 -69.39
CA PRO A 6 14.70 30.30 -68.29
C PRO A 6 13.17 30.28 -67.91
N SER A 7 12.60 29.60 -66.90
CA SER A 7 12.93 29.59 -65.47
C SER A 7 12.05 28.64 -64.61
N ILE A 8 12.73 27.93 -63.67
CA ILE A 8 12.41 27.72 -62.23
C ILE A 8 11.17 26.86 -61.87
N ASN A 9 11.36 25.66 -61.29
CA ASN A 9 11.43 25.49 -59.82
C ASN A 9 11.81 24.08 -59.34
N ALA A 10 12.27 24.06 -58.10
CA ALA A 10 13.02 23.04 -57.38
C ALA A 10 12.28 21.72 -57.04
N SER A 11 13.06 20.63 -57.14
CA SER A 11 13.12 19.49 -56.20
C SER A 11 11.90 18.58 -56.07
N ALA A 12 11.87 17.55 -56.92
CA ALA A 12 11.26 16.25 -56.62
C ALA A 12 12.36 15.27 -56.19
N VAL A 13 12.15 14.57 -55.07
CA VAL A 13 12.45 13.15 -54.79
C VAL A 13 12.34 12.94 -53.28
N GLN A 14 11.19 12.43 -52.81
CA GLN A 14 11.11 11.19 -52.04
C GLN A 14 9.63 10.89 -51.74
N GLN A 15 9.12 9.85 -52.41
CA GLN A 15 7.84 9.24 -52.11
C GLN A 15 7.97 8.43 -50.81
N ASN A 16 7.09 8.67 -49.83
CA ASN A 16 6.59 7.58 -49.01
C ASN A 16 5.20 7.88 -48.42
N VAL A 17 4.31 6.93 -48.69
CA VAL A 17 2.94 6.64 -48.25
C VAL A 17 2.44 7.35 -46.98
N ASN A 18 1.35 8.13 -47.11
CA ASN A 18 0.40 8.48 -46.04
C ASN A 18 -0.99 8.76 -46.64
N ASN A 19 -1.90 7.79 -46.55
CA ASN A 19 -3.36 7.99 -46.64
C ASN A 19 -3.85 8.18 -45.19
N GLY A 20 -4.64 9.16 -44.76
CA GLY A 20 -5.67 9.92 -45.44
C GLY A 20 -6.96 9.77 -44.63
N ILE A 21 -7.13 10.54 -43.54
CA ILE A 21 -8.43 10.72 -42.86
C ILE A 21 -8.64 12.21 -42.62
N SER A 22 -9.62 12.77 -43.33
CA SER A 22 -10.02 14.18 -43.27
C SER A 22 -10.62 14.55 -41.92
N ALA A 23 -10.14 15.66 -41.36
CA ALA A 23 -10.71 16.33 -40.20
C ALA A 23 -12.06 16.96 -40.56
N GLY A 24 -13.14 16.38 -40.06
CA GLY A 24 -14.48 16.97 -40.07
C GLY A 24 -14.70 17.82 -38.81
N ASN A 25 -15.01 19.10 -39.02
CA ASN A 25 -15.39 20.09 -38.01
C ASN A 25 -16.47 19.57 -37.04
N TRP A 26 -16.12 19.46 -35.76
CA TRP A 26 -17.10 19.38 -34.66
C TRP A 26 -17.22 20.75 -33.99
N GLN A 27 -18.32 21.45 -34.26
CA GLN A 27 -18.79 22.53 -33.41
C GLN A 27 -19.43 21.93 -32.14
N PRO A 28 -19.05 22.37 -30.93
CA PRO A 28 -19.72 21.91 -29.73
C PRO A 28 -21.12 22.53 -29.66
N SER A 29 -22.16 21.70 -29.74
CA SER A 29 -23.52 22.12 -29.39
C SER A 29 -23.57 22.41 -27.89
N ASP A 30 -23.85 23.67 -27.56
CA ASP A 30 -24.19 24.13 -26.20
C ASP A 30 -25.40 23.33 -25.67
N SER A 31 -25.13 22.32 -24.86
CA SER A 31 -26.12 21.74 -23.95
C SER A 31 -25.54 21.71 -22.54
N ARG A 32 -25.52 22.89 -21.91
CA ARG A 32 -25.38 23.01 -20.45
C ARG A 32 -26.63 22.44 -19.79
N LYS A 33 -26.65 21.13 -19.56
CA LYS A 33 -27.40 20.55 -18.45
C LYS A 33 -26.38 20.18 -17.38
N LEU A 34 -26.42 20.93 -16.30
CA LEU A 34 -25.59 20.78 -15.10
C LEU A 34 -25.60 19.31 -14.67
N PHE A 35 -24.49 18.61 -14.89
CA PHE A 35 -24.17 17.39 -14.16
C PHE A 35 -24.16 17.77 -12.68
N ARG A 36 -25.20 17.37 -11.96
CA ARG A 36 -25.24 17.44 -10.51
C ARG A 36 -24.23 16.40 -10.00
N ARG A 37 -22.95 16.79 -9.97
CA ARG A 37 -21.86 15.97 -9.41
C ARG A 37 -22.22 15.72 -7.95
N SER A 38 -22.44 14.46 -7.60
CA SER A 38 -22.71 14.03 -6.24
C SER A 38 -21.55 14.48 -5.33
N PRO A 39 -21.79 15.31 -4.30
CA PRO A 39 -20.73 15.81 -3.42
C PRO A 39 -20.09 14.70 -2.58
N TYR A 40 -20.73 13.54 -2.46
CA TYR A 40 -20.29 12.42 -1.62
C TYR A 40 -19.05 11.69 -2.16
N LEU A 41 -18.83 11.69 -3.47
CA LEU A 41 -17.61 11.11 -4.08
C LEU A 41 -16.36 11.93 -3.71
N TRP A 42 -16.49 13.26 -3.67
CA TRP A 42 -15.40 14.15 -3.23
C TRP A 42 -15.20 14.08 -1.72
N VAL A 43 -16.27 13.92 -0.93
CA VAL A 43 -16.17 13.75 0.52
C VAL A 43 -15.49 12.43 0.89
N GLY A 44 -15.78 11.32 0.18
CA GLY A 44 -15.11 10.03 0.37
C GLY A 44 -13.62 10.07 0.03
N ALA A 45 -13.26 10.68 -1.11
CA ALA A 45 -11.86 10.86 -1.49
C ALA A 45 -11.10 11.82 -0.56
N LEU A 46 -11.76 12.88 -0.06
CA LEU A 46 -11.18 13.82 0.88
C LEU A 46 -11.02 13.21 2.29
N LEU A 47 -11.97 12.39 2.73
CA LEU A 47 -11.86 11.61 3.98
C LEU A 47 -10.76 10.57 3.88
N ALA A 48 -10.65 9.85 2.75
CA ALA A 48 -9.53 8.96 2.49
C ALA A 48 -8.20 9.72 2.54
N LEU A 49 -8.10 10.90 1.92
CA LEU A 49 -6.90 11.76 1.96
C LEU A 49 -6.59 12.28 3.38
N ILE A 50 -7.59 12.69 4.15
CA ILE A 50 -7.43 13.15 5.54
C ILE A 50 -7.05 11.99 6.47
N ILE A 51 -7.51 10.78 6.19
CA ILE A 51 -7.10 9.56 6.92
C ILE A 51 -5.66 9.17 6.51
N VAL A 52 -5.28 9.31 5.24
CA VAL A 52 -3.91 9.12 4.71
C VAL A 52 -2.91 10.08 5.33
N LEU A 53 -3.30 11.34 5.53
CA LEU A 53 -2.42 12.36 6.11
C LEU A 53 -2.50 12.42 7.65
N GLY A 54 -3.66 12.09 8.24
CA GLY A 54 -3.92 12.19 9.67
C GLY A 54 -3.52 10.96 10.49
N GLY A 55 -3.41 9.78 9.84
CA GLY A 55 -3.02 8.53 10.50
C GLY A 55 -1.64 8.59 11.15
N SER A 56 -0.67 9.24 10.49
CA SER A 56 0.71 9.36 10.99
C SER A 56 0.82 10.17 12.29
N ILE A 57 0.03 11.26 12.44
CA ILE A 57 0.02 12.09 13.65
C ILE A 57 -0.66 11.36 14.82
N ALA A 58 -1.80 10.69 14.59
CA ALA A 58 -2.49 9.93 15.64
C ALA A 58 -1.65 8.73 16.13
N VAL A 59 -0.89 8.09 15.22
CA VAL A 59 0.04 7.01 15.54
C VAL A 59 1.22 7.52 16.38
N PHE A 60 1.81 8.67 16.02
CA PHE A 60 2.87 9.31 16.79
C PHE A 60 2.43 9.58 18.25
N LEU A 61 1.20 10.05 18.45
CA LEU A 61 0.67 10.32 19.79
C LEU A 61 0.38 9.04 20.59
N LYS A 62 -0.11 7.97 19.95
CA LYS A 62 -0.48 6.73 20.66
C LYS A 62 0.74 5.88 21.06
N LEU A 63 1.76 5.81 20.20
CA LEU A 63 3.03 5.12 20.53
C LEU A 63 3.77 5.84 21.67
N ASN A 64 3.72 7.17 21.71
CA ASN A 64 4.35 7.95 22.76
C ASN A 64 3.58 7.95 24.11
N GLN A 65 2.29 7.60 24.13
CA GLN A 65 1.47 7.56 25.36
C GLN A 65 1.57 6.25 26.14
N ASN A 66 1.89 5.13 25.49
CA ASN A 66 1.95 3.80 26.14
C ASN A 66 3.26 3.53 26.90
N SER A 67 4.18 4.50 26.97
CA SER A 67 5.41 4.40 27.75
C SER A 67 5.17 4.69 29.24
N THR A 68 4.22 4.00 29.87
CA THR A 68 4.17 3.92 31.34
C THR A 68 5.15 2.84 31.80
N ALA A 69 6.06 3.24 32.69
CA ALA A 69 7.19 2.44 33.15
C ALA A 69 6.76 1.05 33.68
N SER A 70 6.84 0.04 32.82
CA SER A 70 6.97 -1.36 33.23
C SER A 70 8.45 -1.70 33.25
N SER A 71 8.94 -2.13 34.41
CA SER A 71 10.30 -2.58 34.64
C SER A 71 10.59 -3.89 33.90
N GLN A 72 10.91 -3.82 32.59
CA GLN A 72 11.73 -4.82 31.86
C GLN A 72 11.98 -4.51 30.36
N SER A 73 11.48 -3.42 29.80
CA SER A 73 11.72 -3.06 28.39
C SER A 73 12.60 -1.80 28.28
N THR A 74 13.83 -1.96 27.77
CA THR A 74 14.80 -0.87 27.51
C THR A 74 14.53 -0.11 26.20
N VAL A 75 13.31 -0.19 25.65
CA VAL A 75 12.95 0.54 24.42
C VAL A 75 12.89 2.04 24.73
N VAL A 76 13.67 2.82 23.99
CA VAL A 76 13.78 4.28 24.14
C VAL A 76 13.10 5.04 23.01
N GLY A 77 12.53 4.35 22.03
CA GLY A 77 11.86 4.97 20.91
C GLY A 77 11.48 4.01 19.80
N HIS A 78 10.91 4.58 18.75
CA HIS A 78 10.45 3.86 17.58
C HIS A 78 10.88 4.56 16.30
N ALA A 79 11.10 3.79 15.25
CA ALA A 79 11.14 4.30 13.88
C ALA A 79 10.22 3.45 13.00
N PHE A 80 9.38 4.08 12.18
CA PHE A 80 8.44 3.36 11.32
C PHE A 80 8.47 3.91 9.90
N PHE A 81 8.28 3.00 8.94
CA PHE A 81 8.23 3.33 7.52
C PHE A 81 6.89 3.99 7.19
N VAL A 82 6.94 4.96 6.29
CA VAL A 82 5.78 5.71 5.80
C VAL A 82 5.84 5.79 4.29
N ASN A 83 4.67 5.78 3.66
CA ASN A 83 4.52 5.99 2.23
C ASN A 83 4.34 7.49 1.94
N SER A 84 5.10 8.06 1.01
CA SER A 84 4.93 9.46 0.56
C SER A 84 3.62 9.68 -0.21
N GLY A 85 2.92 8.61 -0.56
CA GLY A 85 1.67 8.65 -1.31
C GLY A 85 1.88 8.88 -2.81
N GLN A 86 3.10 8.72 -3.34
CA GLN A 86 3.29 8.60 -4.78
C GLN A 86 2.65 7.31 -5.27
N ILE A 87 1.73 7.42 -6.22
CA ILE A 87 0.94 6.29 -6.72
C ILE A 87 1.40 5.96 -8.12
N SER A 88 2.14 4.86 -8.25
CA SER A 88 2.46 4.23 -9.53
C SER A 88 2.06 2.75 -9.49
N THR A 89 1.54 2.24 -10.61
CA THR A 89 1.31 0.80 -10.82
C THR A 89 2.53 0.10 -11.42
N ASP A 90 3.46 0.88 -11.97
CA ASP A 90 4.57 0.38 -12.79
C ASP A 90 5.92 0.52 -12.07
N SER A 91 5.90 1.01 -10.83
CA SER A 91 7.08 1.16 -9.98
C SER A 91 6.71 1.03 -8.50
N ASN A 92 7.71 0.76 -7.67
CA ASN A 92 7.60 0.78 -6.21
C ASN A 92 7.86 2.17 -5.60
N ALA A 93 7.95 3.22 -6.42
CA ALA A 93 8.18 4.57 -5.93
C ALA A 93 7.03 5.01 -5.03
N GLY A 94 7.36 5.52 -3.84
CA GLY A 94 6.38 5.97 -2.85
C GLY A 94 5.88 4.91 -1.87
N ILE A 95 6.36 3.67 -1.98
CA ILE A 95 6.11 2.59 -1.02
C ILE A 95 7.27 2.57 -0.03
N ALA A 96 6.97 2.65 1.26
CA ALA A 96 7.92 2.61 2.38
C ALA A 96 9.19 3.44 2.09
N ASP A 97 9.02 4.64 1.54
CA ASP A 97 10.09 5.51 1.05
C ASP A 97 10.46 6.62 2.03
N GLN A 98 9.70 6.74 3.12
CA GLN A 98 9.93 7.69 4.21
C GLN A 98 10.12 6.96 5.54
N LEU A 99 10.78 7.62 6.49
CA LEU A 99 10.95 7.09 7.84
C LEU A 99 10.68 8.18 8.87
N GLN A 100 9.83 7.89 9.85
CA GLN A 100 9.59 8.75 11.00
C GLN A 100 10.23 8.14 12.23
N ILE A 101 11.01 8.93 12.95
CA ILE A 101 11.81 8.51 14.10
C ILE A 101 11.41 9.37 15.30
N SER A 102 11.14 8.71 16.44
CA SER A 102 10.88 9.37 17.72
C SER A 102 11.53 8.60 18.85
N LEU A 103 12.38 9.29 19.61
CA LEU A 103 13.05 8.78 20.79
C LEU A 103 12.73 9.66 22.00
N GLN A 104 12.72 9.05 23.18
CA GLN A 104 12.44 9.69 24.46
C GLN A 104 13.47 9.24 25.51
N ASN A 105 13.63 10.05 26.55
CA ASN A 105 14.59 9.83 27.64
C ASN A 105 16.06 9.72 27.14
N ILE A 106 16.41 10.48 26.10
CA ILE A 106 17.73 10.47 25.47
C ILE A 106 18.63 11.55 26.08
N GLN A 107 19.86 11.19 26.45
CA GLN A 107 20.86 12.15 26.90
C GLN A 107 21.42 12.95 25.71
N PRO A 108 21.74 14.25 25.88
CA PRO A 108 22.39 15.02 24.82
C PRO A 108 23.75 14.39 24.48
N PRO A 109 24.18 14.47 23.20
CA PRO A 109 25.49 13.95 22.81
C PRO A 109 26.61 14.72 23.54
N PRO A 110 27.78 14.09 23.76
CA PRO A 110 28.93 14.76 24.36
C PRO A 110 29.32 16.07 23.64
N VAL A 111 30.00 16.97 24.34
CA VAL A 111 30.45 18.24 23.76
C VAL A 111 31.29 17.99 22.51
N GLY A 112 30.93 18.65 21.40
CA GLY A 112 31.59 18.48 20.09
C GLY A 112 31.11 17.26 19.30
N LYS A 113 30.16 16.49 19.81
CA LYS A 113 29.54 15.34 19.12
C LYS A 113 28.10 15.62 18.69
N SER A 114 27.62 14.80 17.77
CA SER A 114 26.22 14.77 17.32
C SER A 114 25.78 13.33 17.09
N TYR A 115 24.50 13.08 17.29
CA TYR A 115 23.90 11.81 16.89
C TYR A 115 23.61 11.82 15.39
N TYR A 116 24.09 10.81 14.67
CA TYR A 116 23.80 10.58 13.26
C TYR A 116 23.01 9.29 13.10
N VAL A 117 21.98 9.34 12.26
CA VAL A 117 21.05 8.22 12.07
C VAL A 117 21.28 7.54 10.74
N TRP A 118 21.35 6.22 10.78
CA TRP A 118 21.65 5.38 9.63
C TRP A 118 20.62 4.27 9.47
N LEU A 119 20.31 3.96 8.21
CA LEU A 119 19.79 2.64 7.84
C LEU A 119 20.92 1.79 7.28
N LEU A 120 21.01 0.56 7.76
CA LEU A 120 22.00 -0.42 7.32
C LEU A 120 21.30 -1.55 6.58
N SER A 121 21.92 -1.97 5.50
CA SER A 121 21.39 -3.00 4.60
C SER A 121 21.47 -4.40 5.19
N ASP A 122 20.69 -5.32 4.66
CA ASP A 122 20.74 -6.74 5.06
C ASP A 122 22.10 -7.33 4.68
N ASN A 123 22.53 -7.05 3.44
CA ASN A 123 23.82 -7.46 2.94
C ASN A 123 24.91 -6.47 3.32
N LYS A 124 25.62 -6.80 4.41
CA LYS A 124 26.80 -6.08 4.95
C LYS A 124 27.92 -5.82 3.94
N THR A 125 27.87 -6.39 2.73
CA THR A 125 28.91 -6.26 1.70
C THR A 125 28.49 -5.49 0.44
N GLN A 126 27.19 -5.26 0.20
CA GLN A 126 26.71 -4.76 -1.12
C GLN A 126 26.00 -3.41 -1.08
N ALA A 127 25.26 -3.08 -0.03
CA ALA A 127 24.51 -1.84 0.02
C ALA A 127 25.12 -0.87 1.02
N MET A 128 25.46 0.32 0.51
CA MET A 128 26.01 1.42 1.29
C MET A 128 25.02 1.83 2.38
N PRO A 129 25.50 2.16 3.59
CA PRO A 129 24.67 2.74 4.64
C PRO A 129 23.96 3.99 4.12
N LEU A 130 22.69 4.16 4.49
CA LEU A 130 21.93 5.36 4.18
C LEU A 130 21.95 6.30 5.37
N LEU A 131 22.64 7.43 5.24
CA LEU A 131 22.57 8.52 6.21
C LEU A 131 21.21 9.21 6.11
N LEU A 132 20.45 9.21 7.20
CA LEU A 132 19.15 9.90 7.26
C LEU A 132 19.28 11.35 7.73
N GLY A 133 20.32 11.66 8.52
CA GLY A 133 20.59 12.99 9.03
C GLY A 133 21.06 13.00 10.49
N THR A 134 21.10 14.19 11.07
CA THR A 134 21.40 14.40 12.48
C THR A 134 20.14 14.27 13.33
N LEU A 135 20.26 13.71 14.53
CA LEU A 135 19.16 13.55 15.47
C LEU A 135 19.27 14.57 16.62
N PRO A 136 18.58 15.72 16.53
CA PRO A 136 18.65 16.76 17.56
C PRO A 136 17.93 16.29 18.83
N VAL A 137 18.56 16.50 19.98
CA VAL A 137 17.98 16.19 21.30
C VAL A 137 17.56 17.48 21.99
N GLN A 138 16.28 17.58 22.36
CA GLN A 138 15.72 18.70 23.11
C GLN A 138 14.89 18.15 24.26
N ASN A 139 15.22 18.54 25.50
CA ASN A 139 14.49 18.11 26.71
C ASN A 139 14.31 16.58 26.83
N GLY A 140 15.33 15.82 26.46
CA GLY A 140 15.29 14.36 26.50
C GLY A 140 14.49 13.71 25.37
N GLN A 141 13.95 14.49 24.43
CA GLN A 141 13.23 14.00 23.26
C GLN A 141 14.05 14.23 22.00
N ALA A 142 13.93 13.32 21.04
CA ALA A 142 14.54 13.47 19.73
C ALA A 142 13.60 12.97 18.65
N ALA A 143 13.55 13.70 17.53
CA ALA A 143 12.73 13.31 16.39
C ALA A 143 13.45 13.65 15.09
N LEU A 144 13.24 12.81 14.08
CA LEU A 144 13.75 13.00 12.73
C LEU A 144 12.73 12.45 11.74
N THR A 145 12.56 13.14 10.61
CA THR A 145 11.77 12.63 9.47
C THR A 145 12.67 12.59 8.26
N TYR A 146 12.83 11.40 7.69
CA TYR A 146 13.43 11.21 6.39
C TYR A 146 12.32 11.23 5.33
N THR A 147 12.40 12.15 4.38
CA THR A 147 11.33 12.44 3.40
C THR A 147 11.44 11.62 2.11
N GLY A 148 12.43 10.73 2.00
CA GLY A 148 12.74 9.97 0.79
C GLY A 148 13.87 10.58 -0.03
N ASP A 149 14.45 9.77 -0.92
CA ASP A 149 15.37 10.23 -1.95
C ASP A 149 14.60 10.82 -3.15
N SER A 150 15.33 11.39 -4.12
CA SER A 150 14.72 11.97 -5.34
C SER A 150 13.91 10.99 -6.19
N ARG A 151 14.08 9.68 -5.97
CA ARG A 151 13.36 8.61 -6.70
C ARG A 151 12.26 7.98 -5.86
N HIS A 152 12.08 8.41 -4.62
CA HIS A 152 11.16 7.83 -3.65
C HIS A 152 11.33 6.30 -3.55
N THR A 153 12.60 5.87 -3.49
CA THR A 153 12.96 4.46 -3.43
C THR A 153 12.36 3.80 -2.19
N ASP A 154 11.79 2.61 -2.36
CA ASP A 154 11.40 1.74 -1.24
C ASP A 154 12.64 1.35 -0.42
N ILE A 155 12.77 1.95 0.76
CA ILE A 155 13.91 1.72 1.66
C ILE A 155 13.72 0.45 2.50
N LEU A 156 12.49 -0.02 2.72
CA LEU A 156 12.26 -1.29 3.42
C LEU A 156 12.75 -2.49 2.59
N ALA A 157 12.71 -2.38 1.27
CA ALA A 157 13.20 -3.41 0.35
C ALA A 157 14.70 -3.71 0.51
N SER A 158 15.51 -2.77 1.03
CA SER A 158 16.98 -2.90 1.08
C SER A 158 17.59 -2.74 2.47
N TYR A 159 16.84 -2.19 3.43
CA TYR A 159 17.36 -1.88 4.77
C TYR A 159 16.52 -2.53 5.87
N SER A 160 17.17 -3.33 6.72
CA SER A 160 16.55 -4.06 7.84
C SER A 160 17.06 -3.63 9.22
N ARG A 161 18.00 -2.68 9.28
CA ARG A 161 18.68 -2.29 10.53
C ARG A 161 18.75 -0.78 10.67
N PHE A 162 18.53 -0.32 11.89
CA PHE A 162 18.58 1.07 12.31
C PHE A 162 19.73 1.27 13.29
N LEU A 163 20.52 2.33 13.09
CA LEU A 163 21.67 2.64 13.93
C LEU A 163 21.76 4.15 14.20
N VAL A 164 22.05 4.52 15.44
CA VAL A 164 22.43 5.87 15.83
C VAL A 164 23.86 5.85 16.36
N THR A 165 24.72 6.69 15.79
CA THR A 165 26.13 6.82 16.18
C THR A 165 26.43 8.20 16.77
N GLU A 166 27.39 8.26 17.68
CA GLU A 166 27.98 9.49 18.22
C GLU A 166 29.22 9.88 17.42
N GLU A 167 29.14 10.91 16.58
CA GLU A 167 30.24 11.32 15.71
C GLU A 167 30.52 12.83 15.80
N ASP A 168 31.60 13.29 15.16
CA ASP A 168 32.00 14.71 15.23
C ASP A 168 30.90 15.62 14.66
N ALA A 169 30.56 16.68 15.40
CA ALA A 169 29.52 17.62 14.98
C ALA A 169 29.96 18.54 13.82
N ASN A 170 31.26 18.76 13.65
CA ASN A 170 31.81 19.71 12.66
C ASN A 170 32.11 19.05 11.31
N THR A 171 32.18 17.72 11.26
CA THR A 171 32.48 16.98 10.03
C THR A 171 31.42 15.90 9.83
N PRO A 172 30.41 16.14 8.98
CA PRO A 172 29.41 15.13 8.67
C PRO A 172 30.05 13.84 8.16
N PRO A 173 29.73 12.68 8.76
CA PRO A 173 30.32 11.42 8.37
C PRO A 173 29.78 10.95 7.02
N VAL A 174 30.67 10.38 6.21
CA VAL A 174 30.32 9.76 4.92
C VAL A 174 29.92 8.29 5.11
N ASN A 175 30.37 7.67 6.20
CA ASN A 175 29.98 6.33 6.65
C ASN A 175 29.88 6.33 8.17
N TYR A 176 29.05 5.43 8.72
CA TYR A 176 28.95 5.25 10.16
C TYR A 176 30.28 4.75 10.74
N THR A 177 30.61 5.21 11.95
CA THR A 177 31.79 4.72 12.68
C THR A 177 31.74 3.20 12.94
N LEU A 178 32.87 2.51 12.73
CA LEU A 178 33.02 1.10 13.08
C LEU A 178 33.41 0.88 14.55
N ASP A 179 33.72 1.96 15.27
CA ASP A 179 33.92 1.92 16.71
C ASP A 179 32.58 1.70 17.40
N LYS A 180 32.35 0.47 17.86
CA LYS A 180 31.11 0.07 18.53
C LYS A 180 30.87 0.81 19.85
N SER A 181 31.89 1.41 20.45
CA SER A 181 31.70 2.22 21.66
C SER A 181 30.97 3.54 21.38
N ALA A 182 30.97 4.00 20.12
CA ALA A 182 30.24 5.17 19.66
C ALA A 182 28.85 4.82 19.11
N TRP A 183 28.40 3.56 19.21
CA TRP A 183 27.04 3.18 18.84
C TRP A 183 26.12 3.45 20.03
N ALA A 184 25.20 4.39 19.88
CA ALA A 184 24.34 4.83 20.97
C ALA A 184 23.04 4.02 21.04
N PHE A 185 22.38 3.85 19.90
CA PHE A 185 21.09 3.17 19.80
C PHE A 185 21.00 2.32 18.54
N GLY A 186 20.19 1.26 18.58
CA GLY A 186 19.86 0.53 17.36
C GLY A 186 18.67 -0.39 17.49
N ALA A 187 18.28 -0.94 16.34
CA ALA A 187 17.23 -1.93 16.19
C ALA A 187 17.43 -2.70 14.88
N ALA A 188 16.87 -3.90 14.79
CA ALA A 188 16.86 -4.70 13.59
C ALA A 188 15.57 -5.51 13.51
N PHE A 189 15.10 -5.80 12.30
CA PHE A 189 14.13 -6.88 12.11
C PHE A 189 14.84 -8.23 12.18
N SER A 190 14.16 -9.22 12.77
CA SER A 190 14.70 -10.57 12.84
C SER A 190 14.73 -11.21 11.46
N GLU A 191 15.92 -11.61 11.05
CA GLU A 191 16.20 -12.42 9.85
C GLU A 191 16.22 -13.92 10.16
N VAL A 192 15.91 -14.31 11.40
CA VAL A 192 15.89 -15.72 11.82
C VAL A 192 14.58 -16.37 11.34
N PRO A 193 14.64 -17.39 10.47
CA PRO A 193 13.46 -18.10 10.02
C PRO A 193 12.72 -18.78 11.17
N ASN A 194 11.40 -18.90 11.05
CA ASN A 194 10.64 -19.75 11.96
C ASN A 194 11.08 -21.21 11.77
N PRO A 195 11.64 -21.89 12.79
CA PRO A 195 12.09 -23.28 12.64
C PRO A 195 10.94 -24.27 12.37
N LYS A 196 9.69 -23.86 12.60
CA LYS A 196 8.49 -24.66 12.26
C LYS A 196 8.05 -24.49 10.80
N ASP A 197 8.45 -23.41 10.14
CA ASP A 197 8.26 -23.27 8.69
C ASP A 197 9.31 -24.12 7.98
N THR A 198 8.87 -25.27 7.49
CA THR A 198 9.70 -26.27 6.80
C THR A 198 9.60 -26.17 5.28
N VAL A 199 8.82 -25.22 4.77
CA VAL A 199 8.53 -25.09 3.33
C VAL A 199 9.19 -23.85 2.77
N SER A 200 8.93 -22.68 3.36
CA SER A 200 9.41 -21.41 2.83
C SER A 200 10.62 -20.87 3.59
N HIS A 201 10.78 -21.28 4.85
CA HIS A 201 11.82 -20.80 5.77
C HIS A 201 11.86 -19.26 5.85
N PHE A 202 10.70 -18.62 5.92
CA PHE A 202 10.62 -17.17 6.02
C PHE A 202 10.90 -16.67 7.45
N SER A 203 11.58 -15.53 7.52
CA SER A 203 11.82 -14.76 8.74
C SER A 203 10.73 -13.70 8.97
N LEU A 204 10.80 -12.99 10.10
CA LEU A 204 9.93 -11.83 10.36
C LEU A 204 10.10 -10.77 9.26
N LEU A 205 11.36 -10.49 8.87
CA LEU A 205 11.67 -9.52 7.82
C LEU A 205 11.05 -9.91 6.47
N ASP A 206 11.11 -11.19 6.09
CA ASP A 206 10.55 -11.68 4.82
C ASP A 206 9.04 -11.45 4.78
N HIS A 207 8.31 -11.82 5.84
CA HIS A 207 6.87 -11.58 5.91
C HIS A 207 6.51 -10.09 5.85
N ILE A 208 7.24 -9.24 6.57
CA ILE A 208 7.06 -7.78 6.52
C ILE A 208 7.27 -7.26 5.09
N ARG A 209 8.30 -7.73 4.38
CA ARG A 209 8.58 -7.34 3.00
C ARG A 209 7.56 -7.86 2.00
N HIS A 210 7.03 -9.06 2.17
CA HIS A 210 5.98 -9.56 1.29
C HIS A 210 4.69 -8.76 1.46
N LEU A 211 4.40 -8.31 2.69
CA LEU A 211 3.27 -7.44 2.94
C LEU A 211 3.45 -6.03 2.36
N LEU A 212 4.63 -5.42 2.52
CA LEU A 212 4.83 -3.99 2.25
C LEU A 212 5.68 -3.66 1.01
N ALA A 213 6.76 -4.40 0.76
CA ALA A 213 7.78 -4.02 -0.23
C ALA A 213 7.63 -4.77 -1.56
N GLN A 214 7.82 -6.09 -1.57
CA GLN A 214 7.61 -6.94 -2.73
C GLN A 214 7.27 -8.36 -2.30
N ASP A 215 6.08 -8.83 -2.69
CA ASP A 215 5.74 -10.24 -2.57
C ASP A 215 6.28 -11.04 -3.77
N PRO A 216 6.93 -12.21 -3.56
CA PRO A 216 7.45 -13.04 -4.64
C PRO A 216 6.38 -13.53 -5.61
N LYS A 217 5.20 -13.95 -5.12
CA LYS A 217 4.13 -14.46 -5.98
C LYS A 217 3.47 -13.35 -6.78
N LEU A 218 3.34 -12.16 -6.20
CA LEU A 218 2.92 -10.96 -6.93
C LEU A 218 3.92 -10.60 -8.02
N LYS A 219 5.22 -10.68 -7.74
CA LYS A 219 6.27 -10.42 -8.73
C LYS A 219 6.16 -11.39 -9.90
N GLU A 220 5.96 -12.67 -9.62
CA GLU A 220 5.74 -13.71 -10.64
C GLU A 220 4.47 -13.45 -11.46
N ALA A 221 3.42 -12.91 -10.83
CA ALA A 221 2.21 -12.42 -11.49
C ALA A 221 2.40 -11.10 -12.28
N GLY A 222 3.60 -10.52 -12.30
CA GLY A 222 3.89 -9.25 -12.99
C GLY A 222 3.46 -8.01 -12.22
N LEU A 223 3.22 -8.13 -10.91
CA LEU A 223 2.82 -7.03 -10.03
C LEU A 223 4.00 -6.58 -9.16
N ILE A 224 4.19 -5.26 -9.09
CA ILE A 224 5.22 -4.62 -8.29
C ILE A 224 4.62 -4.19 -6.95
N GLY A 225 5.34 -4.40 -5.84
CA GLY A 225 4.89 -4.03 -4.51
C GLY A 225 4.51 -5.20 -3.62
N GLY A 226 4.26 -4.91 -2.35
CA GLY A 226 3.72 -5.87 -1.39
C GLY A 226 2.21 -6.09 -1.52
N LEU A 227 1.68 -7.08 -0.81
CA LEU A 227 0.25 -7.42 -0.81
C LEU A 227 -0.66 -6.28 -0.35
N ASP A 228 -0.20 -5.48 0.60
CA ASP A 228 -0.98 -4.45 1.28
C ASP A 228 -1.47 -3.35 0.32
N ILE A 229 -0.57 -2.81 -0.51
CA ILE A 229 -0.91 -1.71 -1.43
C ILE A 229 -1.91 -2.15 -2.50
N TRP A 230 -1.85 -3.42 -2.94
CA TRP A 230 -2.77 -3.96 -3.92
C TRP A 230 -4.14 -4.25 -3.31
N LEU A 231 -4.21 -4.79 -2.09
CA LEU A 231 -5.47 -4.93 -1.35
C LEU A 231 -6.16 -3.56 -1.21
N PHE A 232 -5.41 -2.53 -0.83
CA PHE A 232 -5.92 -1.16 -0.71
C PHE A 232 -6.48 -0.62 -2.03
N ARG A 233 -5.69 -0.65 -3.10
CA ARG A 233 -6.07 -0.09 -4.40
C ARG A 233 -7.23 -0.83 -5.04
N ASN A 234 -7.24 -2.17 -4.98
CA ASN A 234 -8.26 -2.98 -5.63
C ASN A 234 -9.61 -2.86 -4.89
N THR A 235 -9.60 -2.81 -3.56
CA THR A 235 -10.82 -2.57 -2.77
C THR A 235 -11.37 -1.16 -3.01
N GLN A 236 -10.51 -0.15 -3.14
CA GLN A 236 -10.93 1.20 -3.52
C GLN A 236 -11.62 1.22 -4.89
N LYS A 237 -11.12 0.47 -5.87
CA LYS A 237 -11.75 0.37 -7.20
C LYS A 237 -13.14 -0.27 -7.14
N ILE A 238 -13.32 -1.30 -6.32
CA ILE A 238 -14.64 -1.89 -6.08
C ILE A 238 -15.62 -0.86 -5.51
N LEU A 239 -15.20 -0.06 -4.53
CA LEU A 239 -16.03 1.02 -3.99
C LEU A 239 -16.41 2.07 -5.05
N GLU A 240 -15.43 2.50 -5.86
CA GLU A 240 -15.66 3.43 -6.97
C GLU A 240 -16.69 2.87 -7.98
N TRP A 241 -16.54 1.61 -8.38
CA TRP A 241 -17.44 0.95 -9.33
C TRP A 241 -18.83 0.72 -8.76
N ALA A 242 -18.93 0.26 -7.51
CA ALA A 242 -20.20 0.05 -6.82
C ALA A 242 -21.00 1.36 -6.72
N GLY A 243 -20.35 2.46 -6.33
CA GLY A 243 -20.98 3.78 -6.27
C GLY A 243 -21.42 4.27 -7.65
N SER A 244 -20.57 4.10 -8.67
CA SER A 244 -20.92 4.51 -10.03
C SER A 244 -22.05 3.68 -10.65
N ALA A 245 -22.16 2.38 -10.29
CA ALA A 245 -23.24 1.51 -10.74
C ALA A 245 -24.57 1.93 -10.12
N ARG A 246 -24.59 2.13 -8.79
CA ARG A 246 -25.77 2.59 -8.03
C ARG A 246 -26.32 3.91 -8.56
N ASP A 247 -25.45 4.86 -8.85
CA ASP A 247 -25.83 6.22 -9.26
C ASP A 247 -26.13 6.34 -10.77
N SER A 248 -26.06 5.24 -11.53
CA SER A 248 -26.28 5.25 -12.98
C SER A 248 -27.77 5.18 -13.35
N ASN A 249 -28.10 5.57 -14.58
CA ASN A 249 -29.38 5.30 -15.23
C ASN A 249 -29.23 4.46 -16.51
N SER A 250 -28.02 3.94 -16.78
CA SER A 250 -27.72 3.14 -17.97
C SER A 250 -27.51 1.68 -17.56
N PRO A 251 -28.46 0.78 -17.85
CA PRO A 251 -28.32 -0.64 -17.54
C PRO A 251 -27.03 -1.27 -18.11
N SER A 252 -26.61 -0.84 -19.30
CA SER A 252 -25.35 -1.32 -19.89
C SER A 252 -24.11 -0.87 -19.12
N PHE A 253 -24.13 0.34 -18.56
CA PHE A 253 -23.04 0.84 -17.73
C PHE A 253 -23.01 0.12 -16.40
N MET A 254 -24.18 -0.04 -15.75
CA MET A 254 -24.32 -0.82 -14.51
C MET A 254 -23.70 -2.21 -14.67
N GLN A 255 -24.09 -2.96 -15.71
CA GLN A 255 -23.57 -4.30 -15.97
C GLN A 255 -22.04 -4.33 -16.14
N ARG A 256 -21.45 -3.36 -16.84
CA ARG A 256 -19.98 -3.27 -16.95
C ARG A 256 -19.30 -3.01 -15.60
N GLN A 257 -19.88 -2.19 -14.73
CA GLN A 257 -19.30 -1.97 -13.40
C GLN A 257 -19.38 -3.23 -12.53
N LEU A 258 -20.48 -3.98 -12.62
CA LEU A 258 -20.64 -5.25 -11.89
C LEU A 258 -19.62 -6.29 -12.36
N ILE A 259 -19.38 -6.40 -13.67
CA ILE A 259 -18.33 -7.29 -14.21
C ILE A 259 -16.95 -6.87 -13.68
N ARG A 260 -16.61 -5.58 -13.70
CA ARG A 260 -15.31 -5.11 -13.16
C ARG A 260 -15.13 -5.42 -11.68
N ILE A 261 -16.21 -5.35 -10.90
CA ILE A 261 -16.19 -5.74 -9.48
C ILE A 261 -15.85 -7.23 -9.37
N LEU A 262 -16.54 -8.10 -10.11
CA LEU A 262 -16.27 -9.54 -10.12
C LEU A 262 -14.86 -9.86 -10.65
N ASP A 263 -14.38 -9.14 -11.66
CA ASP A 263 -13.01 -9.30 -12.18
C ASP A 263 -11.93 -9.17 -11.09
N TYR A 264 -12.14 -8.29 -10.11
CA TYR A 264 -11.21 -8.08 -9.00
C TYR A 264 -11.49 -8.98 -7.80
N LEU A 265 -12.75 -9.36 -7.58
CA LEU A 265 -13.12 -10.27 -6.48
C LEU A 265 -12.64 -11.69 -6.76
N ASP A 266 -12.91 -12.18 -7.96
CA ASP A 266 -12.71 -13.59 -8.32
C ASP A 266 -11.39 -13.79 -9.02
N GLY A 267 -10.88 -12.74 -9.65
CA GLY A 267 -9.67 -12.76 -10.44
C GLY A 267 -9.87 -13.35 -11.84
N SER A 268 -9.06 -12.88 -12.79
CA SER A 268 -9.23 -13.10 -14.23
C SER A 268 -9.20 -14.56 -14.67
N GLN A 269 -8.69 -15.47 -13.83
CA GLN A 269 -8.70 -16.91 -14.08
C GLN A 269 -10.05 -17.60 -13.79
N PHE A 270 -10.89 -16.98 -12.96
CA PHE A 270 -12.22 -17.48 -12.57
C PHE A 270 -13.37 -16.69 -13.19
N VAL A 271 -13.05 -15.50 -13.73
CA VAL A 271 -13.95 -14.68 -14.54
C VAL A 271 -14.47 -15.44 -15.76
N GLY A 272 -15.80 -15.50 -15.91
CA GLY A 272 -16.46 -16.27 -16.97
C GLY A 272 -16.99 -17.64 -16.55
N THR A 273 -16.80 -18.01 -15.27
CA THR A 273 -17.63 -19.04 -14.64
C THR A 273 -19.05 -18.54 -14.38
N GLU A 274 -19.24 -17.22 -14.30
CA GLU A 274 -20.57 -16.61 -14.20
C GLU A 274 -21.30 -16.62 -15.56
N LYS A 275 -22.63 -16.72 -15.53
CA LYS A 275 -23.46 -16.58 -16.74
C LYS A 275 -23.55 -15.11 -17.13
N LEU A 276 -22.61 -14.65 -17.95
CA LEU A 276 -22.59 -13.27 -18.42
C LEU A 276 -23.77 -12.95 -19.37
N PRO A 277 -24.39 -11.77 -19.24
CA PRO A 277 -25.36 -11.29 -20.21
C PRO A 277 -24.79 -11.23 -21.64
N PRO A 278 -25.58 -11.50 -22.69
CA PRO A 278 -25.11 -11.46 -24.07
C PRO A 278 -24.49 -10.11 -24.46
N GLY A 279 -23.33 -10.16 -25.13
CA GLY A 279 -22.64 -8.99 -25.67
C GLY A 279 -21.71 -8.25 -24.69
N LEU A 280 -21.43 -8.83 -23.51
CA LEU A 280 -20.43 -8.34 -22.58
C LEU A 280 -19.14 -9.16 -22.72
N ALA A 281 -17.99 -8.50 -22.53
CA ALA A 281 -16.71 -9.20 -22.51
C ALA A 281 -16.55 -9.96 -21.19
N PRO A 282 -15.80 -11.08 -21.18
CA PRO A 282 -15.47 -11.77 -19.96
C PRO A 282 -14.69 -10.88 -18.99
N ILE A 283 -13.67 -10.17 -19.45
CA ILE A 283 -12.81 -9.31 -18.63
C ILE A 283 -12.92 -7.85 -19.10
N GLU A 284 -13.16 -6.92 -18.18
CA GLU A 284 -13.38 -5.48 -18.43
C GLU A 284 -12.36 -4.57 -17.68
N VAL A 285 -11.36 -5.18 -17.05
CA VAL A 285 -10.26 -4.54 -16.30
C VAL A 285 -8.88 -4.95 -16.84
N ASN A 286 -7.80 -4.43 -16.24
CA ASN A 286 -6.44 -4.87 -16.56
C ASN A 286 -6.24 -6.35 -16.12
N PRO A 287 -5.98 -7.28 -17.05
CA PRO A 287 -5.90 -8.71 -16.74
C PRO A 287 -4.72 -9.08 -15.84
N THR A 288 -3.63 -8.30 -15.84
CA THR A 288 -2.48 -8.51 -14.95
C THR A 288 -2.86 -8.18 -13.50
N ILE A 289 -3.55 -7.07 -13.27
CA ILE A 289 -4.00 -6.68 -11.92
C ILE A 289 -5.06 -7.66 -11.41
N ALA A 290 -6.01 -8.00 -12.27
CA ALA A 290 -7.05 -8.98 -11.95
C ALA A 290 -6.52 -10.42 -11.85
N HIS A 291 -5.27 -10.72 -12.23
CA HIS A 291 -4.75 -12.08 -12.11
C HIS A 291 -4.78 -12.60 -10.67
N VAL A 292 -4.61 -11.69 -9.70
CA VAL A 292 -4.69 -12.00 -8.27
C VAL A 292 -6.04 -11.53 -7.73
N ALA A 293 -6.87 -12.49 -7.36
CA ALA A 293 -8.20 -12.27 -6.80
C ALA A 293 -8.12 -11.62 -5.40
N LEU A 294 -9.12 -10.81 -5.03
CA LEU A 294 -9.27 -10.36 -3.64
C LEU A 294 -9.75 -11.49 -2.74
N LEU A 295 -10.72 -12.28 -3.22
CA LEU A 295 -11.25 -13.47 -2.55
C LEU A 295 -10.52 -14.72 -3.03
N GLU A 296 -10.48 -15.75 -2.18
CA GLU A 296 -9.99 -17.07 -2.59
C GLU A 296 -11.17 -17.91 -3.06
N ILE A 297 -11.20 -18.23 -4.36
CA ILE A 297 -12.29 -18.95 -5.02
C ILE A 297 -12.00 -20.46 -5.05
N ASP A 298 -10.75 -20.83 -5.35
CA ASP A 298 -10.26 -22.21 -5.31
C ASP A 298 -9.12 -22.32 -4.28
N PRO A 299 -9.18 -23.26 -3.31
CA PRO A 299 -8.12 -23.47 -2.32
C PRO A 299 -6.74 -23.82 -2.91
N THR A 300 -6.69 -24.19 -4.20
CA THR A 300 -5.47 -24.54 -4.93
C THR A 300 -5.00 -23.43 -5.88
N GLN A 301 -5.74 -22.30 -5.96
CA GLN A 301 -5.36 -21.19 -6.83
C GLN A 301 -3.99 -20.63 -6.46
N THR A 302 -3.19 -20.32 -7.47
CA THR A 302 -1.85 -19.75 -7.30
C THR A 302 -1.72 -18.53 -8.21
N PRO A 303 -1.50 -17.32 -7.66
CA PRO A 303 -1.37 -17.01 -6.23
C PRO A 303 -2.69 -17.11 -5.44
N PRO A 304 -2.64 -17.32 -4.11
CA PRO A 304 -3.81 -17.22 -3.24
C PRO A 304 -4.47 -15.85 -3.35
N GLY A 305 -5.77 -15.76 -3.05
CA GLY A 305 -6.47 -14.49 -2.97
C GLY A 305 -5.85 -13.55 -1.93
N TYR A 306 -5.88 -12.23 -2.14
CA TYR A 306 -5.19 -11.25 -1.29
C TYR A 306 -5.48 -11.42 0.20
N LEU A 307 -6.76 -11.58 0.57
CA LEU A 307 -7.15 -11.71 1.99
C LEU A 307 -6.55 -12.95 2.64
N LYS A 308 -6.58 -14.09 1.94
CA LYS A 308 -5.95 -15.33 2.41
C LYS A 308 -4.44 -15.18 2.53
N HIS A 309 -3.83 -14.59 1.50
CA HIS A 309 -2.38 -14.48 1.40
C HIS A 309 -1.82 -13.59 2.52
N ILE A 310 -2.43 -12.42 2.73
CA ILE A 310 -2.11 -11.52 3.83
C ILE A 310 -2.35 -12.19 5.17
N GLY A 311 -3.51 -12.83 5.37
CA GLY A 311 -3.82 -13.54 6.62
C GLY A 311 -2.81 -14.65 6.94
N THR A 312 -2.24 -15.30 5.92
CA THR A 312 -1.17 -16.29 6.11
C THR A 312 0.10 -15.66 6.63
N HIS A 313 0.57 -14.56 6.03
CA HIS A 313 1.71 -13.82 6.55
C HIS A 313 1.49 -13.31 7.98
N LEU A 314 0.30 -12.79 8.29
CA LEU A 314 0.00 -12.30 9.63
C LEU A 314 0.04 -13.42 10.68
N ARG A 315 -0.51 -14.60 10.37
CA ARG A 315 -0.42 -15.76 11.27
C ARG A 315 1.01 -16.22 11.49
N GLU A 316 1.83 -16.28 10.44
CA GLU A 316 3.24 -16.68 10.58
C GLU A 316 4.04 -15.64 11.36
N ILE A 317 3.80 -14.34 11.13
CA ILE A 317 4.38 -13.24 11.91
C ILE A 317 4.18 -13.46 13.41
N THR A 318 2.96 -13.85 13.86
CA THR A 318 2.69 -14.08 15.30
C THR A 318 3.54 -15.16 15.95
N GLN A 319 4.23 -15.98 15.15
CA GLN A 319 5.09 -17.09 15.60
C GLN A 319 6.56 -16.90 15.18
N SER A 320 6.89 -15.84 14.42
CA SER A 320 8.24 -15.58 13.96
C SER A 320 9.20 -15.28 15.12
N PRO A 321 10.41 -15.83 15.12
CA PRO A 321 11.45 -15.44 16.08
C PRO A 321 11.72 -13.92 16.01
N GLY A 322 11.84 -13.29 17.18
CA GLY A 322 12.16 -11.86 17.29
C GLY A 322 10.97 -10.90 17.18
N ILE A 323 9.74 -11.40 17.06
CA ILE A 323 8.54 -10.57 17.19
C ILE A 323 8.37 -10.05 18.63
N ASP A 324 7.93 -8.80 18.77
CA ASP A 324 7.53 -8.24 20.06
C ASP A 324 6.01 -8.33 20.32
N ALA A 325 5.60 -8.08 21.57
CA ALA A 325 4.20 -8.21 21.99
C ALA A 325 3.25 -7.24 21.27
N ASP A 326 3.70 -6.03 20.91
CA ASP A 326 2.88 -5.04 20.22
C ASP A 326 2.71 -5.44 18.74
N GLN A 327 3.78 -5.88 18.08
CA GLN A 327 3.72 -6.45 16.73
C GLN A 327 2.81 -7.68 16.69
N GLN A 328 2.90 -8.57 17.67
CA GLN A 328 2.05 -9.76 17.76
C GLN A 328 0.58 -9.39 17.94
N ALA A 329 0.26 -8.49 18.87
CA ALA A 329 -1.11 -8.01 19.08
C ALA A 329 -1.66 -7.29 17.84
N LEU A 330 -0.83 -6.51 17.15
CA LEU A 330 -1.20 -5.82 15.92
C LEU A 330 -1.48 -6.81 14.79
N ALA A 331 -0.64 -7.84 14.60
CA ALA A 331 -0.86 -8.87 13.59
C ALA A 331 -2.18 -9.64 13.81
N ILE A 332 -2.48 -9.99 15.07
CA ILE A 332 -3.76 -10.64 15.44
C ILE A 332 -4.94 -9.72 15.09
N ARG A 333 -4.86 -8.43 15.45
CA ARG A 333 -5.91 -7.45 15.15
C ARG A 333 -6.14 -7.30 13.65
N ILE A 334 -5.07 -7.19 12.86
CA ILE A 334 -5.18 -7.08 11.41
C ILE A 334 -5.83 -8.35 10.84
N ASN A 335 -5.47 -9.54 11.34
CA ASN A 335 -6.08 -10.78 10.88
C ASN A 335 -7.59 -10.82 11.16
N SER A 336 -8.06 -10.33 12.31
CA SER A 336 -9.50 -10.16 12.57
C SER A 336 -10.16 -9.10 11.67
N ALA A 337 -9.44 -8.05 11.28
CA ALA A 337 -9.94 -7.06 10.33
C ALA A 337 -10.06 -7.65 8.91
N ILE A 338 -9.13 -8.50 8.49
CA ILE A 338 -9.20 -9.25 7.23
C ILE A 338 -10.47 -10.12 7.18
N ASP A 339 -10.84 -10.78 8.29
CA ASP A 339 -12.09 -11.56 8.37
C ASP A 339 -13.34 -10.69 8.15
N ASN A 340 -13.35 -9.45 8.68
CA ASN A 340 -14.45 -8.51 8.42
C ASN A 340 -14.51 -8.11 6.94
N VAL A 341 -13.36 -7.79 6.34
CA VAL A 341 -13.26 -7.42 4.93
C VAL A 341 -13.70 -8.56 4.03
N GLN A 342 -13.31 -9.80 4.36
CA GLN A 342 -13.77 -10.98 3.63
C GLN A 342 -15.29 -11.06 3.63
N PHE A 343 -15.92 -10.97 4.81
CA PHE A 343 -17.37 -11.01 4.93
C PHE A 343 -18.06 -9.92 4.08
N TRP A 344 -17.55 -8.69 4.09
CA TRP A 344 -18.12 -7.61 3.29
C TRP A 344 -17.93 -7.83 1.78
N LEU A 345 -16.75 -8.26 1.34
CA LEU A 345 -16.47 -8.52 -0.07
C LEU A 345 -17.25 -9.74 -0.60
N GLU A 346 -17.51 -10.76 0.21
CA GLU A 346 -18.41 -11.87 -0.14
C GLU A 346 -19.86 -11.39 -0.35
N ASN A 347 -20.33 -10.41 0.42
CA ASN A 347 -21.66 -9.81 0.18
C ASN A 347 -21.66 -8.94 -1.09
N VAL A 348 -20.57 -8.19 -1.35
CA VAL A 348 -20.41 -7.44 -2.62
C VAL A 348 -20.48 -8.40 -3.82
N HIS A 349 -19.78 -9.54 -3.73
CA HIS A 349 -19.81 -10.58 -4.76
C HIS A 349 -21.24 -11.06 -5.04
N LYS A 350 -21.95 -11.48 -3.99
CA LYS A 350 -23.33 -11.97 -4.07
C LYS A 350 -24.30 -10.96 -4.67
N ASP A 351 -24.19 -9.69 -4.28
CA ASP A 351 -25.03 -8.61 -4.83
C ASP A 351 -24.74 -8.40 -6.32
N ALA A 352 -23.46 -8.43 -6.71
CA ALA A 352 -23.05 -8.25 -8.10
C ALA A 352 -23.56 -9.39 -8.99
N GLU A 353 -23.45 -10.65 -8.55
CA GLU A 353 -24.02 -11.80 -9.26
C GLU A 353 -25.55 -11.70 -9.40
N THR A 354 -26.22 -11.31 -8.31
CA THR A 354 -27.68 -11.17 -8.29
C THR A 354 -28.14 -10.12 -9.30
N LEU A 355 -27.47 -8.97 -9.32
CA LEU A 355 -27.77 -7.89 -10.26
C LEU A 355 -27.44 -8.27 -11.71
N LEU A 356 -26.33 -8.95 -11.97
CA LEU A 356 -25.98 -9.41 -13.32
C LEU A 356 -26.97 -10.43 -13.88
N SER A 357 -27.58 -11.22 -12.99
CA SER A 357 -28.64 -12.18 -13.35
C SER A 357 -29.98 -11.51 -13.70
N MET A 358 -30.15 -10.21 -13.40
CA MET A 358 -31.38 -9.49 -13.73
C MET A 358 -31.43 -9.06 -15.21
N PRO A 359 -32.60 -9.18 -15.87
CA PRO A 359 -32.82 -8.54 -17.16
C PRO A 359 -32.62 -7.02 -17.09
N LYS A 360 -32.08 -6.41 -18.17
CA LYS A 360 -31.76 -4.97 -18.22
C LYS A 360 -32.89 -4.02 -17.79
N HIS A 361 -34.15 -4.37 -18.08
CA HIS A 361 -35.30 -3.55 -17.70
C HIS A 361 -35.60 -3.59 -16.19
N GLN A 362 -35.15 -4.63 -15.49
CA GLN A 362 -35.29 -4.77 -14.03
C GLN A 362 -34.23 -3.99 -13.26
N LEU A 363 -33.07 -3.71 -13.86
CA LEU A 363 -31.98 -2.95 -13.24
C LEU A 363 -32.37 -1.51 -12.84
N LEU A 364 -33.43 -0.96 -13.45
CA LEU A 364 -33.95 0.37 -13.12
C LEU A 364 -35.15 0.32 -12.15
N GLN A 365 -35.54 -0.87 -11.68
CA GLN A 365 -36.69 -1.04 -10.80
C GLN A 365 -36.28 -0.88 -9.33
N PRO A 366 -37.22 -0.47 -8.45
CA PRO A 366 -36.93 -0.30 -7.02
C PRO A 366 -36.34 -1.53 -6.33
N ALA A 367 -36.62 -2.74 -6.84
CA ALA A 367 -36.03 -3.97 -6.32
C ALA A 367 -34.50 -4.03 -6.56
N ALA A 368 -34.03 -3.66 -7.76
CA ALA A 368 -32.61 -3.59 -8.07
C ALA A 368 -31.91 -2.45 -7.32
N THR A 369 -32.59 -1.30 -7.15
CA THR A 369 -32.06 -0.16 -6.38
C THR A 369 -31.61 -0.57 -4.97
N LYS A 370 -32.42 -1.38 -4.27
CA LYS A 370 -32.05 -1.87 -2.93
C LYS A 370 -30.78 -2.71 -2.91
N ILE A 371 -30.54 -3.49 -3.96
CA ILE A 371 -29.34 -4.34 -4.07
C ILE A 371 -28.14 -3.48 -4.45
N PHE A 372 -28.30 -2.47 -5.32
CA PHE A 372 -27.22 -1.50 -5.57
C PHE A 372 -26.85 -0.69 -4.31
N ASP A 373 -27.84 -0.35 -3.47
CA ASP A 373 -27.60 0.34 -2.20
C ASP A 373 -26.81 -0.56 -1.23
N ASP A 374 -27.14 -1.85 -1.14
CA ASP A 374 -26.39 -2.81 -0.32
C ASP A 374 -24.99 -3.05 -0.88
N LEU A 375 -24.85 -3.32 -2.19
CA LEU A 375 -23.57 -3.46 -2.89
C LEU A 375 -22.61 -2.32 -2.54
N PHE A 376 -23.10 -1.07 -2.63
CA PHE A 376 -22.30 0.09 -2.26
C PHE A 376 -21.98 0.13 -0.76
N THR A 377 -22.95 -0.19 0.09
CA THR A 377 -22.77 -0.19 1.55
C THR A 377 -21.72 -1.21 1.98
N GLN A 378 -21.78 -2.44 1.46
CA GLN A 378 -20.80 -3.50 1.73
C GLN A 378 -19.42 -3.12 1.19
N ALA A 379 -19.31 -2.58 -0.03
CA ALA A 379 -18.05 -2.11 -0.57
C ALA A 379 -17.45 -0.95 0.25
N ASN A 380 -18.30 -0.06 0.77
CA ASN A 380 -17.88 1.03 1.65
C ASN A 380 -17.38 0.49 2.99
N TYR A 381 -18.08 -0.47 3.60
CA TYR A 381 -17.61 -1.13 4.82
C TYR A 381 -16.30 -1.89 4.60
N ALA A 382 -16.15 -2.62 3.48
CA ALA A 382 -14.90 -3.25 3.09
C ALA A 382 -13.74 -2.26 3.04
N PHE A 383 -13.95 -1.06 2.51
CA PHE A 383 -12.90 -0.08 2.37
C PHE A 383 -12.61 0.70 3.68
N ILE A 384 -13.60 1.34 4.29
CA ILE A 384 -13.40 2.27 5.42
C ILE A 384 -13.78 1.70 6.79
N GLY A 385 -14.37 0.50 6.83
CA GLY A 385 -14.90 -0.11 8.05
C GLY A 385 -16.28 0.38 8.42
N GLN A 386 -16.75 -0.05 9.59
CA GLN A 386 -17.98 0.45 10.22
C GLN A 386 -17.89 0.46 11.74
N THR A 387 -18.64 1.36 12.38
CA THR A 387 -18.90 1.26 13.81
C THR A 387 -20.09 0.33 14.01
N ASP A 388 -19.89 -0.76 14.74
CA ASP A 388 -20.98 -1.67 15.10
C ASP A 388 -21.97 -0.93 16.01
N PRO A 389 -23.24 -0.79 15.61
CA PRO A 389 -24.20 0.04 16.35
C PRO A 389 -24.60 -0.56 17.70
N ASN A 390 -24.40 -1.87 17.91
CA ASN A 390 -24.77 -2.55 19.15
C ASN A 390 -23.65 -2.49 20.18
N THR A 391 -22.40 -2.52 19.73
CA THR A 391 -21.22 -2.56 20.62
C THR A 391 -20.45 -1.25 20.67
N LEU A 392 -20.74 -0.31 19.76
CA LEU A 392 -19.97 0.92 19.51
C LEU A 392 -18.49 0.68 19.17
N GLN A 393 -18.12 -0.57 18.87
CA GLN A 393 -16.76 -0.94 18.47
C GLN A 393 -16.58 -0.75 16.96
N VAL A 394 -15.40 -0.28 16.58
CA VAL A 394 -15.04 -0.13 15.18
C VAL A 394 -14.61 -1.50 14.62
N LYS A 395 -15.28 -1.95 13.57
CA LYS A 395 -14.80 -3.01 12.68
C LYS A 395 -13.99 -2.35 11.58
N GLU A 396 -12.70 -2.62 11.56
CA GLU A 396 -11.74 -2.03 10.64
C GLU A 396 -11.94 -2.54 9.20
N GLY A 397 -11.83 -1.64 8.23
CA GLY A 397 -11.77 -1.98 6.80
C GLY A 397 -10.34 -1.90 6.27
N VAL A 398 -10.20 -2.07 4.96
CA VAL A 398 -8.91 -2.09 4.26
C VAL A 398 -8.08 -0.83 4.48
N ALA A 399 -8.71 0.34 4.59
CA ALA A 399 -7.99 1.58 4.87
C ALA A 399 -7.27 1.53 6.22
N GLN A 400 -7.88 0.99 7.27
CA GLN A 400 -7.22 0.82 8.57
C GLN A 400 -6.19 -0.31 8.55
N ILE A 401 -6.47 -1.40 7.82
CA ILE A 401 -5.51 -2.49 7.59
C ILE A 401 -4.23 -1.93 6.98
N HIS A 402 -4.33 -1.06 5.97
CA HIS A 402 -3.18 -0.45 5.30
C HIS A 402 -2.20 0.24 6.27
N TYR A 403 -2.70 1.10 7.16
CA TYR A 403 -1.83 1.73 8.17
C TYR A 403 -1.32 0.74 9.20
N ASN A 404 -2.16 -0.23 9.61
CA ASN A 404 -1.76 -1.20 10.61
C ASN A 404 -0.68 -2.15 10.09
N VAL A 405 -0.72 -2.55 8.81
CA VAL A 405 0.32 -3.35 8.18
C VAL A 405 1.63 -2.57 8.10
N GLN A 406 1.61 -1.28 7.72
CA GLN A 406 2.81 -0.42 7.77
C GLN A 406 3.42 -0.37 9.18
N ARG A 407 2.58 -0.32 10.22
CA ARG A 407 3.03 -0.30 11.61
C ARG A 407 3.69 -1.61 12.07
N LEU A 408 3.48 -2.73 11.39
CA LEU A 408 4.25 -3.95 11.66
C LEU A 408 5.74 -3.75 11.37
N ALA A 409 6.08 -2.90 10.40
CA ALA A 409 7.45 -2.49 10.09
C ALA A 409 7.91 -1.35 11.01
N THR A 410 7.83 -1.53 12.33
CA THR A 410 8.35 -0.58 13.31
C THR A 410 9.64 -1.12 13.95
N PHE A 411 10.70 -0.34 13.90
CA PHE A 411 11.91 -0.56 14.69
C PHE A 411 11.65 -0.24 16.15
N MET A 412 11.94 -1.20 17.04
CA MET A 412 11.97 -1.01 18.49
C MET A 412 13.38 -0.61 18.93
N ILE A 413 13.62 0.70 19.09
CA ILE A 413 14.96 1.27 19.31
C ILE A 413 15.39 1.07 20.76
N ARG A 414 16.58 0.52 20.96
CA ARG A 414 17.18 0.29 22.29
C ARG A 414 18.59 0.87 22.37
N PRO A 415 19.07 1.24 23.58
CA PRO A 415 20.47 1.58 23.79
C PRO A 415 21.37 0.39 23.45
N CYS A 416 22.49 0.66 22.79
CA CYS A 416 23.51 -0.35 22.57
C CYS A 416 24.28 -0.58 23.89
N THR A 417 24.56 -1.84 24.25
CA THR A 417 25.36 -2.16 25.44
C THR A 417 26.77 -2.58 25.03
N ALA A 418 27.76 -2.14 25.82
CA ALA A 418 29.17 -2.39 25.55
C ALA A 418 29.58 -3.89 25.65
N LYS A 419 28.71 -4.77 26.17
CA LYS A 419 29.05 -6.16 26.47
C LYS A 419 28.78 -7.17 25.33
N ASP A 420 27.84 -6.89 24.42
CA ASP A 420 27.41 -7.91 23.44
C ASP A 420 27.63 -7.53 21.97
N ALA A 421 28.14 -6.33 21.69
CA ALA A 421 28.52 -5.92 20.34
C ALA A 421 27.37 -6.04 19.29
N THR A 422 26.13 -6.06 19.76
CA THR A 422 24.87 -6.03 18.99
C THR A 422 23.99 -4.91 19.53
N CYS A 423 23.65 -3.95 18.66
CA CYS A 423 22.61 -2.98 18.95
C CYS A 423 21.26 -3.62 18.58
N GLY A 424 20.63 -4.28 19.55
CA GLY A 424 19.45 -5.11 19.29
C GLY A 424 19.80 -6.52 18.83
#